data_AF-A0A7K0SMB9-F1
#
_entry.id   AF-A0A7K0SMB9-F1
#
_cell.length_a   1.000
_cell.length_b   1.000
_cell.length_c   1.000
_cell.angle_alpha   90.00
_cell.angle_beta   90.00
_cell.angle_gamma   90.00
#
_symmetry.space_group_name_H-M   'P 1'
#
loop_
_entity.id
_entity.type
_entity.pdbx_description
1 polymer ?
#
loop_
_entity_poly.entity_id
_entity_poly.type
_entity_poly.pdbx_seq_one_letter_code
_entity_poly.pdbx_strand_id
1 'polypeptide(L)'
;MGLSFEQIKELRASDPGAIAKALKSRKRRPLVKGDGNLFLLAADHPARGALAVNGNPVAMGSRKELLERFATALENPKVDGVLGTPDVIE
;
A
#
# COMPACT_ATOMS: atom_id res chain seq x y z
N MET A 1 -13.10 -7.14 6.24
CA MET A 1 -12.01 -8.07 5.88
C MET A 1 -11.69 -7.88 4.41
N GLY A 2 -10.42 -7.60 4.09
CA GLY A 2 -9.93 -7.52 2.71
C GLY A 2 -9.69 -8.92 2.13
N LEU A 3 -9.24 -8.97 0.86
CA LEU A 3 -8.83 -10.20 0.19
C LEU A 3 -7.54 -10.78 0.82
N SER A 4 -7.38 -12.10 0.77
CA SER A 4 -6.12 -12.76 1.08
C SER A 4 -5.10 -12.57 -0.06
N PHE A 5 -3.82 -12.79 0.22
CA PHE A 5 -2.77 -12.74 -0.82
C PHE A 5 -3.00 -13.76 -1.94
N GLU A 6 -3.53 -14.95 -1.64
CA GLU A 6 -3.87 -15.94 -2.67
C GLU A 6 -4.99 -15.42 -3.58
N GLN A 7 -6.02 -14.80 -3.01
CA GLN A 7 -7.10 -14.18 -3.79
C GLN A 7 -6.60 -13.02 -4.64
N ILE A 8 -5.67 -12.20 -4.13
CA ILE A 8 -5.07 -11.09 -4.89
C ILE A 8 -4.26 -11.64 -6.07
N LYS A 9 -3.45 -12.68 -5.87
CA LYS A 9 -2.69 -13.32 -6.95
C LYS A 9 -3.61 -13.93 -8.00
N GLU A 10 -4.63 -14.67 -7.58
CA GLU A 10 -5.60 -15.28 -8.48
C GLU A 10 -6.35 -14.21 -9.28
N LEU A 11 -6.80 -13.14 -8.64
CA LEU A 11 -7.50 -12.04 -9.30
C LEU A 11 -6.61 -11.34 -10.33
N ARG A 12 -5.33 -11.10 -9.99
CA ARG A 12 -4.35 -10.52 -10.92
C ARG A 12 -4.14 -11.40 -12.16
N ALA A 13 -4.17 -12.72 -12.00
CA ALA A 13 -4.01 -13.66 -13.10
C ALA A 13 -5.28 -13.82 -13.95
N SER A 14 -6.46 -13.85 -13.31
CA SER A 14 -7.74 -14.23 -13.94
C SER A 14 -8.61 -13.05 -14.39
N ASP A 15 -8.60 -11.90 -13.68
CA ASP A 15 -9.30 -10.66 -14.07
C ASP A 15 -8.44 -9.42 -13.73
N PRO A 16 -7.40 -9.11 -14.53
CA PRO A 16 -6.58 -7.91 -14.30
C PRO A 16 -7.40 -6.61 -14.37
N GLY A 17 -8.55 -6.61 -15.05
CA GLY A 17 -9.48 -5.49 -15.09
C GLY A 17 -10.11 -5.17 -13.73
N ALA A 18 -10.09 -6.11 -12.77
CA ALA A 18 -10.60 -5.90 -11.43
C ALA A 18 -9.84 -4.80 -10.66
N ILE A 19 -8.54 -4.64 -10.89
CA ILE A 19 -7.72 -3.58 -10.25
C ILE A 19 -8.25 -2.20 -10.65
N ALA A 20 -8.43 -1.96 -11.96
CA ALA A 20 -8.94 -0.70 -12.46
C ALA A 20 -10.36 -0.40 -11.94
N LYS A 21 -11.22 -1.43 -11.87
CA LYS A 21 -12.58 -1.32 -11.29
C LYS A 21 -12.50 -0.93 -9.81
N ALA A 22 -11.61 -1.54 -9.03
CA ALA A 22 -11.40 -1.23 -7.61
C ALA A 22 -10.87 0.19 -7.40
N LEU A 23 -9.88 0.62 -8.18
CA LEU A 23 -9.35 1.98 -8.10
C LEU A 23 -10.40 3.05 -8.47
N LYS A 24 -11.25 2.76 -9.47
CA LYS A 24 -12.33 3.67 -9.90
C LYS A 24 -13.44 3.77 -8.85
N SER A 25 -13.78 2.68 -8.17
CA SER A 25 -14.83 2.65 -7.14
C SER A 25 -14.35 3.09 -5.74
N ARG A 26 -13.04 3.31 -5.56
CA ARG A 26 -12.45 3.72 -4.28
C ARG A 26 -13.09 5.01 -3.76
N LYS A 27 -13.56 4.97 -2.52
CA LYS A 27 -14.04 6.15 -1.80
C LYS A 27 -12.90 7.18 -1.68
N ARG A 28 -13.16 8.39 -2.14
CA ARG A 28 -12.22 9.52 -2.05
C ARG A 28 -12.60 10.39 -0.85
N ARG A 29 -11.59 11.10 -0.34
CA ARG A 29 -11.73 12.10 0.73
C ARG A 29 -11.18 13.45 0.25
N PRO A 30 -11.55 14.57 0.87
CA PRO A 30 -10.84 15.84 0.69
C PRO A 30 -9.35 15.66 0.97
N LEU A 31 -8.49 16.38 0.24
CA LEU A 31 -7.03 16.27 0.37
C LEU A 31 -6.56 16.62 1.78
N VAL A 32 -7.05 17.74 2.31
CA VAL A 32 -6.80 18.21 3.68
C VAL A 32 -8.11 18.14 4.45
N LYS A 33 -8.05 17.70 5.71
CA LYS A 33 -9.18 17.61 6.66
C LYS A 33 -8.67 17.98 8.05
N GLY A 34 -9.56 18.34 8.97
CA GLY A 34 -9.19 18.56 10.37
C GLY A 34 -8.23 19.74 10.56
N ASP A 35 -7.06 19.47 11.12
CA ASP A 35 -6.07 20.44 11.62
C ASP A 35 -5.18 21.07 10.54
N GLY A 36 -5.40 20.73 9.27
CA GLY A 36 -4.59 21.25 8.15
C GLY A 36 -3.35 20.41 7.82
N ASN A 37 -3.07 19.35 8.58
CA ASN A 37 -1.90 18.49 8.37
C ASN A 37 -2.23 17.27 7.49
N LEU A 38 -1.17 16.62 7.00
CA LEU A 38 -1.22 15.37 6.26
C LEU A 38 -0.18 14.39 6.79
N PHE A 39 -0.61 13.20 7.20
CA PHE A 39 0.31 12.12 7.57
C PHE A 39 0.24 10.97 6.54
N LEU A 40 1.33 10.79 5.79
CA LEU A 40 1.44 9.79 4.73
C LEU A 40 2.54 8.77 5.04
N LEU A 41 2.28 7.50 4.73
CA LEU A 41 3.26 6.42 4.77
C LEU A 41 3.95 6.27 3.41
N ALA A 42 5.26 6.03 3.34
CA ALA A 42 6.00 5.93 2.08
C ALA A 42 6.61 4.53 1.85
N ALA A 43 6.32 3.92 0.70
CA ALA A 43 6.77 2.58 0.28
C ALA A 43 7.33 2.54 -1.15
N ASP A 44 8.01 3.59 -1.62
CA ASP A 44 8.65 3.61 -2.95
C ASP A 44 10.10 3.11 -2.97
N HIS A 45 10.74 3.01 -1.80
CA HIS A 45 12.13 2.59 -1.65
C HIS A 45 12.49 1.25 -2.34
N PRO A 46 11.67 0.18 -2.25
CA PRO A 46 12.01 -1.10 -2.88
C PRO A 46 12.18 -1.01 -4.40
N ALA A 47 11.40 -0.16 -5.08
CA ALA A 47 11.50 0.04 -6.53
C ALA A 47 12.83 0.70 -6.94
N ARG A 48 13.56 1.31 -6.00
CA ARG A 48 14.90 1.88 -6.19
C ARG A 48 16.02 0.92 -5.77
N GLY A 49 15.69 -0.32 -5.40
CA GLY A 49 16.64 -1.27 -4.83
C GLY A 49 17.05 -0.95 -3.39
N ALA A 50 16.43 0.04 -2.74
CA ALA A 50 16.71 0.42 -1.35
C ALA A 50 15.85 -0.41 -0.40
N LEU A 51 16.34 -1.59 0.01
CA LEU A 51 15.61 -2.56 0.85
C LEU A 51 16.00 -2.53 2.33
N ALA A 52 17.12 -1.89 2.67
CA ALA A 52 17.73 -1.97 3.98
C ALA A 52 17.10 -1.00 5.00
N VAL A 53 16.99 -1.43 6.25
CA VAL A 53 16.58 -0.60 7.40
C VAL A 53 17.38 -1.04 8.63
N ASN A 54 17.98 -0.10 9.37
CA ASN A 54 18.72 -0.35 10.62
C ASN A 54 19.65 -1.59 10.60
N GLY A 55 20.47 -1.71 9.55
CA GLY A 55 21.46 -2.80 9.44
C GLY A 55 20.89 -4.15 8.98
N ASN A 56 19.57 -4.31 8.86
CA ASN A 56 18.99 -5.44 8.14
C ASN A 56 18.96 -5.12 6.64
N PRO A 57 19.77 -5.80 5.80
CA PRO A 57 19.89 -5.48 4.37
C PRO A 57 18.61 -5.81 3.57
N VAL A 58 17.72 -6.63 4.11
CA VAL A 58 16.51 -7.13 3.43
C VAL A 58 15.24 -6.81 4.21
N ALA A 59 15.24 -5.75 5.02
CA ALA A 59 14.12 -5.37 5.87
C ALA A 59 12.79 -5.15 5.11
N MET A 60 12.87 -4.77 3.84
CA MET A 60 11.74 -4.62 2.91
C MET A 60 11.75 -5.65 1.76
N GLY A 61 12.56 -6.72 1.87
CA GLY A 61 12.74 -7.72 0.81
C GLY A 61 11.49 -8.59 0.56
N SER A 62 10.63 -8.74 1.57
CA SER A 62 9.36 -9.47 1.45
C SER A 62 8.23 -8.51 1.09
N ARG A 63 7.68 -8.64 -0.12
CA ARG A 63 6.50 -7.87 -0.56
C ARG A 63 5.29 -8.13 0.33
N LYS A 64 5.10 -9.38 0.75
CA LYS A 64 3.99 -9.78 1.63
C LYS A 64 4.07 -9.04 2.97
N GLU A 65 5.22 -9.12 3.64
CA GLU A 65 5.41 -8.44 4.94
C GLU A 65 5.32 -6.92 4.81
N LEU A 66 5.84 -6.35 3.72
CA LEU A 66 5.73 -4.92 3.45
C LEU A 66 4.26 -4.50 3.39
N LEU A 67 3.43 -5.20 2.60
CA LEU A 67 2.01 -4.90 2.46
C LEU A 67 1.23 -5.13 3.76
N GLU A 68 1.56 -6.17 4.53
CA GLU A 68 0.95 -6.41 5.85
C GLU A 68 1.24 -5.27 6.84
N ARG A 69 2.48 -4.79 6.91
CA ARG A 69 2.85 -3.65 7.76
C ARG A 69 2.12 -2.38 7.35
N PHE A 70 1.97 -2.14 6.05
CA PHE A 70 1.26 -0.97 5.53
C PHE A 70 -0.25 -1.05 5.76
N ALA A 71 -0.86 -2.23 5.56
CA ALA A 71 -2.27 -2.46 5.89
C ALA A 71 -2.54 -2.15 7.37
N THR A 72 -1.72 -2.70 8.29
CA THR A 72 -1.82 -2.41 9.73
C THR A 72 -1.66 -0.93 10.02
N ALA A 73 -0.69 -0.24 9.41
CA ALA A 73 -0.48 1.17 9.65
C ALA A 73 -1.64 2.04 9.13
N LEU A 74 -2.27 1.66 8.02
CA LEU A 74 -3.44 2.35 7.45
C LEU A 74 -4.72 2.17 8.29
N GLU A 75 -4.78 1.20 9.20
CA GLU A 75 -5.89 1.09 10.16
C GLU A 75 -5.85 2.21 11.21
N ASN A 76 -4.70 2.88 11.40
CA ASN A 76 -4.59 4.00 12.32
C ASN A 76 -5.34 5.23 11.75
N PRO A 77 -6.35 5.77 12.46
CA PRO A 77 -7.15 6.89 11.96
C PRO A 77 -6.37 8.20 11.76
N LYS A 78 -5.15 8.29 12.32
CA LYS A 78 -4.24 9.42 12.10
C LYS A 78 -3.50 9.33 10.76
N VAL A 79 -3.45 8.18 10.11
CA VAL A 79 -2.81 8.02 8.80
C VAL A 79 -3.80 8.42 7.71
N ASP A 80 -3.39 9.39 6.89
CA ASP A 80 -4.23 9.98 5.86
C ASP A 80 -4.10 9.28 4.51
N GLY A 81 -3.01 8.55 4.30
CA GLY A 81 -2.79 7.81 3.06
C GLY A 81 -1.39 7.22 2.92
N VAL A 82 -1.11 6.78 1.69
CA VAL A 82 0.13 6.11 1.32
C VAL A 82 0.70 6.72 0.03
N LEU A 83 2.01 6.81 -0.02
CA LEU A 83 2.85 7.07 -1.19
C LEU A 83 3.55 5.76 -1.57
N GLY A 84 3.48 5.36 -2.83
CA GLY A 84 4.15 4.17 -3.32
C GLY A 84 4.17 4.13 -4.84
N THR A 85 4.95 3.20 -5.38
CA THR A 85 4.93 2.86 -6.81
C THR A 85 3.62 2.16 -7.19
N PRO A 86 3.26 2.09 -8.49
CA PRO A 86 1.98 1.50 -8.91
C PRO A 86 1.73 0.10 -8.35
N ASP A 87 2.75 -0.75 -8.31
CA ASP A 87 2.68 -2.12 -7.79
C ASP A 87 2.46 -2.22 -6.26
N VAL A 88 2.60 -1.12 -5.52
CA VAL A 88 2.23 -1.01 -4.10
C VAL A 88 0.81 -0.49 -3.93
N ILE A 89 0.35 0.38 -4.84
CA ILE A 89 -0.96 1.06 -4.74
C ILE A 89 -2.11 0.22 -5.32
N GLU A 90 -1.83 -0.62 -6.31
CA GLU A 90 -2.78 -1.53 -6.97
C GLU A 90 -3.17 -2.76 -6.15
#